data_AF-A0A453RIP9-F1
#
_entry.id   AF-A0A453RIP9-F1
#
_cell.length_a   1.000
_cell.length_b   1.000
_cell.length_c   1.000
_cell.angle_alpha   90.00
_cell.angle_beta   90.00
_cell.angle_gamma   90.00
#
_symmetry.space_group_name_H-M   'P 1'
#
loop_
_entity.id
_entity.type
_entity.pdbx_description
1 polymer ?
#
loop_
_entity_poly.entity_id
_entity_poly.type
_entity_poly.pdbx_seq_one_letter_code
_entity_poly.pdbx_strand_id
1 'polypeptide(L)'
;DSVFCGVFDGHGPYGHFVAKKVRDSLPVKLLAQWKTSANVGTSPHLNGSISGSLNSEETASAVDDEWGESADVEGSDMLPETFLPLKQSYLKAFKLMDKELKMHPTIDCFCSGSTAVTLVKQGWDLVVGNLGDSRAVMATRDAANNLTAVQLTVDLKPNLPS
;
A
#
# COMPACT_ATOMS: atom_id res chain seq x y z
N ASP A 1 -3.64 10.09 17.01
CA ASP A 1 -3.75 8.62 16.94
C ASP A 1 -4.20 8.16 15.56
N SER A 2 -3.59 7.08 15.08
CA SER A 2 -3.90 6.45 13.80
C SER A 2 -4.21 4.97 14.02
N VAL A 3 -5.15 4.42 13.26
CA VAL A 3 -5.56 3.00 13.32
C VAL A 3 -5.30 2.35 11.98
N PHE A 4 -4.72 1.14 12.01
CA PHE A 4 -4.58 0.28 10.84
C PHE A 4 -5.50 -0.93 10.98
N CYS A 5 -6.24 -1.27 9.93
CA CYS A 5 -6.94 -2.55 9.82
C CYS A 5 -6.68 -3.18 8.45
N GLY A 6 -6.80 -4.50 8.35
CA GLY A 6 -6.64 -5.19 7.08
C GLY A 6 -7.35 -6.54 7.06
N VAL A 7 -7.80 -6.93 5.88
CA VAL A 7 -8.34 -8.26 5.56
C VAL A 7 -7.47 -8.86 4.46
N PHE A 8 -7.13 -10.14 4.62
CA PHE A 8 -6.20 -10.87 3.77
C PHE A 8 -6.81 -12.24 3.46
N ASP A 9 -7.19 -12.45 2.20
CA ASP A 9 -7.76 -13.72 1.74
C ASP A 9 -6.69 -14.55 1.02
N GLY A 10 -6.21 -15.58 1.71
CA GLY A 10 -5.14 -16.46 1.22
C GLY A 10 -5.67 -17.59 0.36
N HIS A 11 -5.05 -17.82 -0.80
CA HIS A 11 -5.42 -18.88 -1.74
C HIS A 11 -4.21 -19.71 -2.20
N GLY A 12 -4.49 -20.90 -2.73
CA GLY A 12 -3.48 -21.86 -3.14
C GLY A 12 -2.93 -22.70 -1.98
N PRO A 13 -2.01 -23.64 -2.26
CA PRO A 13 -1.51 -24.60 -1.26
C PRO A 13 -0.92 -23.95 0.01
N TYR A 14 -0.27 -22.79 -0.14
CA TYR A 14 0.31 -22.02 0.97
C TYR A 14 -0.41 -20.70 1.24
N GLY A 15 -1.63 -20.51 0.73
CA GLY A 15 -2.38 -19.25 0.87
C GLY A 15 -2.55 -18.79 2.31
N HIS A 16 -2.87 -19.72 3.21
CA HIS A 16 -2.97 -19.46 4.65
C HIS A 16 -1.66 -18.93 5.26
N PHE A 17 -0.51 -19.43 4.80
CA PHE A 17 0.81 -18.98 5.24
C PHE A 17 1.12 -17.59 4.67
N VAL A 18 0.83 -17.36 3.38
CA VAL A 18 1.01 -16.06 2.72
C VAL A 18 0.15 -15.00 3.40
N ALA A 19 -1.16 -15.22 3.57
CA ALA A 19 -2.07 -14.29 4.23
C ALA A 19 -1.64 -13.98 5.67
N LYS A 20 -1.21 -15.00 6.43
CA LYS A 20 -0.65 -14.81 7.78
C LYS A 20 0.60 -13.93 7.76
N LYS A 21 1.51 -14.19 6.82
CA LYS A 21 2.76 -13.43 6.69
C LYS A 21 2.50 -11.97 6.30
N VAL A 22 1.55 -11.73 5.38
CA VAL A 22 1.13 -10.37 5.00
C VAL A 22 0.51 -9.65 6.21
N ARG A 23 -0.42 -10.29 6.93
CA ARG A 23 -1.04 -9.75 8.15
C ARG A 23 0.00 -9.31 9.18
N ASP A 24 1.03 -10.13 9.41
CA ASP A 24 2.02 -9.91 10.46
C ASP A 24 3.12 -8.90 10.04
N SER A 25 3.49 -8.85 8.76
CA SER A 25 4.61 -8.03 8.27
C SER A 25 4.21 -6.70 7.61
N LEU A 26 3.10 -6.66 6.85
CA LEU A 26 2.72 -5.49 6.05
C LEU A 26 2.50 -4.22 6.89
N PRO A 27 1.84 -4.24 8.07
CA PRO A 27 1.61 -3.04 8.87
C PRO A 27 2.93 -2.38 9.33
N VAL A 28 3.92 -3.21 9.69
CA VAL A 28 5.24 -2.73 10.12
C VAL A 28 6.01 -2.11 8.96
N LYS A 29 5.95 -2.73 7.77
CA LYS A 29 6.54 -2.15 6.54
C LYS A 29 5.92 -0.81 6.18
N LEU A 30 4.58 -0.73 6.23
CA LEU A 30 3.85 0.51 5.96
C LEU A 30 4.27 1.62 6.93
N LEU A 31 4.31 1.32 8.23
CA LEU A 31 4.73 2.28 9.25
C LEU A 31 6.18 2.76 9.03
N ALA A 32 7.09 1.86 8.68
CA ALA A 32 8.47 2.21 8.39
C ALA A 32 8.59 3.16 7.18
N GLN A 33 7.86 2.88 6.09
CA GLN A 33 7.86 3.74 4.91
C GLN A 33 7.23 5.11 5.19
N TRP A 34 6.17 5.15 6.01
CA TRP A 34 5.53 6.41 6.39
C TRP A 34 6.46 7.28 7.23
N LYS A 35 7.11 6.72 8.25
CA LYS A 35 8.08 7.47 9.08
C LYS A 35 9.22 8.05 8.26
N THR A 36 9.75 7.30 7.30
CA THR A 36 10.80 7.81 6.40
C THR A 36 10.29 8.96 5.55
N SER A 37 9.07 8.86 5.02
CA SER A 37 8.46 9.91 4.18
C SER A 37 8.17 11.20 4.97
N ALA A 38 7.87 11.08 6.27
CA ALA A 38 7.67 12.24 7.16
C ALA A 38 8.99 12.97 7.50
N ASN A 39 10.12 12.25 7.61
CA ASN A 39 11.42 12.83 7.97
C ASN A 39 12.11 13.59 6.82
N VAL A 40 11.68 13.39 5.57
CA VAL A 40 12.22 14.12 4.40
C VAL A 40 11.80 15.60 4.41
N GLY A 41 10.73 15.96 5.16
CA GLY A 41 10.25 17.35 5.29
C GLY A 41 11.06 18.26 6.23
N THR A 42 12.13 17.77 6.89
CA THR A 42 12.86 18.53 7.93
C THR A 42 14.33 18.86 7.62
N SER A 43 14.83 18.65 6.40
CA SER A 43 16.23 19.01 6.07
C SER A 43 16.29 20.16 5.06
N PRO A 44 17.01 21.28 5.34
CA PRO A 44 17.21 22.33 4.36
C PRO A 44 18.22 21.89 3.29
N HIS A 45 17.82 22.09 2.04
CA HIS A 45 18.60 22.32 0.82
C HIS A 45 20.12 22.09 0.89
N LEU A 46 20.63 21.10 0.15
CA LEU A 46 22.01 21.09 -0.36
C LEU A 46 22.08 20.37 -1.73
N ASN A 47 22.18 21.17 -2.79
CA ASN A 47 22.72 20.76 -4.09
C ASN A 47 24.25 20.72 -3.99
N GLY A 48 24.91 19.71 -4.55
CA GLY A 48 26.36 19.76 -4.77
C GLY A 48 27.05 18.40 -4.82
N SER A 49 27.40 18.00 -6.04
CA SER A 49 28.11 16.79 -6.48
C SER A 49 29.45 16.43 -5.77
N ILE A 50 29.85 15.15 -5.95
CA ILE A 50 31.22 14.56 -6.03
C ILE A 50 31.77 13.71 -4.84
N SER A 51 31.93 12.42 -5.17
CA SER A 51 33.02 11.45 -4.84
C SER A 51 33.11 10.75 -3.48
N GLY A 52 33.08 9.41 -3.55
CA GLY A 52 33.45 8.49 -2.46
C GLY A 52 33.21 7.03 -2.83
N SER A 53 34.09 6.47 -3.65
CA SER A 53 34.18 5.06 -4.06
C SER A 53 34.29 4.09 -2.87
N LEU A 54 33.61 2.94 -2.91
CA LEU A 54 34.20 1.58 -2.92
C LEU A 54 33.12 0.48 -2.90
N ASN A 55 33.43 -0.62 -3.59
CA ASN A 55 32.55 -1.62 -4.19
C ASN A 55 32.10 -2.74 -3.22
N SER A 56 30.94 -3.35 -3.48
CA SER A 56 30.81 -4.80 -3.71
C SER A 56 29.36 -5.18 -4.02
N GLU A 57 29.24 -6.13 -4.94
CA GLU A 57 28.13 -6.36 -5.86
C GLU A 57 27.06 -7.27 -5.23
N GLU A 58 25.79 -6.86 -5.25
CA GLU A 58 24.68 -7.74 -5.65
C GLU A 58 23.63 -6.90 -6.38
N THR A 59 23.31 -7.36 -7.60
CA THR A 59 22.53 -6.69 -8.62
C THR A 59 21.11 -6.37 -8.16
N ALA A 60 20.92 -5.21 -7.53
CA ALA A 60 19.62 -4.61 -7.39
C ALA A 60 19.15 -4.16 -8.78
N SER A 61 18.34 -4.97 -9.45
CA SER A 61 17.50 -4.51 -10.55
C SER A 61 16.46 -3.53 -9.98
N ALA A 62 16.91 -2.31 -9.68
CA ALA A 62 16.05 -1.16 -9.54
C ALA A 62 15.55 -0.81 -10.94
N VAL A 63 14.60 -1.61 -11.45
CA VAL A 63 13.55 -1.03 -12.28
C VAL A 63 12.78 -0.13 -11.33
N ASP A 64 13.18 1.14 -11.33
CA ASP A 64 12.32 2.21 -10.87
C ASP A 64 11.15 2.21 -11.84
N ASP A 65 10.15 1.37 -11.56
CA ASP A 65 8.82 1.52 -12.15
C ASP A 65 8.27 2.82 -11.58
N GLU A 66 8.68 3.92 -12.23
CA GLU A 66 8.07 5.23 -12.21
C GLU A 66 6.66 5.06 -12.76
N TRP A 67 5.78 4.55 -11.90
CA TRP A 67 4.35 4.42 -12.19
C TRP A 67 3.77 5.82 -12.12
N GLY A 68 3.42 6.33 -13.31
CA GLY A 68 3.02 7.70 -13.55
C GLY A 68 1.96 8.18 -12.58
N GLU A 69 2.09 9.45 -12.20
CA GLU A 69 0.96 10.22 -11.69
C GLU A 69 -0.17 10.10 -12.70
N SER A 70 -1.18 9.30 -12.39
CA SER A 70 -2.48 9.44 -13.01
C SER A 70 -3.00 10.82 -12.61
N ALA A 71 -2.71 11.81 -13.46
CA ALA A 71 -3.47 13.04 -13.53
C ALA A 71 -4.91 12.63 -13.83
N ASP A 72 -5.83 12.90 -12.89
CA ASP A 72 -7.26 13.13 -13.13
C ASP A 72 -7.96 13.31 -11.78
N VAL A 73 -7.84 14.50 -11.20
CA VAL A 73 -8.94 15.15 -10.48
C VAL A 73 -8.89 16.64 -10.83
N GLU A 74 -9.53 17.00 -11.95
CA GLU A 74 -10.06 18.35 -12.12
C GLU A 74 -11.18 18.54 -11.09
N GLY A 75 -10.85 19.19 -9.97
CA GLY A 75 -11.77 19.52 -8.88
C GLY A 75 -10.97 19.90 -7.65
N SER A 76 -10.92 21.19 -7.33
CA SER A 76 -10.08 21.74 -6.26
C SER A 76 -10.61 21.44 -4.84
N ASP A 77 -10.71 20.17 -4.48
CA ASP A 77 -10.71 19.75 -3.08
C ASP A 77 -9.28 19.37 -2.72
N MET A 78 -8.63 20.19 -1.89
CA MET A 78 -7.26 19.91 -1.47
C MET A 78 -7.23 18.58 -0.71
N LEU A 79 -6.52 17.60 -1.26
CA LEU A 79 -6.24 16.34 -0.57
C LEU A 79 -5.51 16.61 0.75
N PRO A 80 -5.77 15.83 1.81
CA PRO A 80 -5.04 15.98 3.07
C PRO A 80 -3.53 15.92 2.84
N GLU A 81 -2.75 16.76 3.54
CA GLU A 81 -1.28 16.81 3.41
C GLU A 81 -0.62 15.43 3.59
N THR A 82 -1.24 14.56 4.39
CA THR A 82 -0.77 13.21 4.68
C THR A 82 -1.04 12.20 3.57
N PHE A 83 -1.93 12.52 2.61
CA PHE A 83 -2.37 11.58 1.58
C PHE A 83 -1.23 11.15 0.66
N LEU A 84 -0.49 12.09 0.07
CA LEU A 84 0.59 11.76 -0.87
C LEU A 84 1.72 10.94 -0.21
N PRO A 85 2.26 11.33 0.97
CA PRO A 85 3.24 10.50 1.67
C PRO A 85 2.72 9.10 2.01
N LEU A 86 1.46 9.00 2.44
CA LEU A 86 0.85 7.71 2.78
C LEU A 86 0.63 6.84 1.55
N LYS A 87 0.16 7.40 0.43
CA LYS A 87 0.02 6.72 -0.87
C LYS A 87 1.35 6.11 -1.31
N GLN A 88 2.43 6.91 -1.28
CA GLN A 88 3.78 6.43 -1.61
C GLN A 88 4.25 5.33 -0.65
N SER A 89 3.96 5.48 0.64
CA SER A 89 4.31 4.49 1.67
C SER A 89 3.60 3.16 1.45
N TYR A 90 2.32 3.19 1.06
CA TYR A 90 1.55 2.02 0.66
C TYR A 90 2.20 1.29 -0.51
N LEU A 91 2.48 2.00 -1.61
CA LEU A 91 3.10 1.41 -2.80
C LEU A 91 4.45 0.74 -2.46
N LYS A 92 5.31 1.43 -1.72
CA LYS A 92 6.61 0.89 -1.27
C LYS A 92 6.44 -0.31 -0.36
N ALA A 93 5.52 -0.26 0.62
CA ALA A 93 5.30 -1.35 1.56
C ALA A 93 4.77 -2.62 0.88
N PHE A 94 3.84 -2.49 -0.07
CA PHE A 94 3.34 -3.61 -0.86
C PHE A 94 4.43 -4.20 -1.75
N LYS A 95 5.20 -3.38 -2.47
CA LYS A 95 6.36 -3.85 -3.27
C LYS A 95 7.38 -4.60 -2.40
N LEU A 96 7.67 -4.11 -1.20
CA LEU A 96 8.59 -4.78 -0.26
C LEU A 96 8.01 -6.09 0.29
N MET A 97 6.71 -6.16 0.54
CA MET A 97 6.04 -7.37 0.99
C MET A 97 6.07 -8.46 -0.08
N ASP A 98 5.76 -8.10 -1.33
CA ASP A 98 5.81 -9.02 -2.46
C ASP A 98 7.21 -9.60 -2.70
N LYS A 99 8.25 -8.74 -2.64
CA LYS A 99 9.65 -9.17 -2.71
C LYS A 99 10.02 -10.13 -1.58
N GLU A 100 9.59 -9.87 -0.33
CA GLU A 100 9.87 -10.77 0.80
C GLU A 100 9.21 -12.14 0.60
N LEU A 101 7.96 -12.18 0.13
CA LEU A 101 7.24 -13.42 -0.14
C LEU A 101 7.94 -14.23 -1.23
N LYS A 102 8.34 -13.58 -2.33
CA LYS A 102 9.05 -14.21 -3.45
C LYS A 102 10.38 -14.85 -3.04
N MET A 103 11.08 -14.28 -2.05
CA MET A 103 12.35 -14.80 -1.55
C MET A 103 12.18 -15.87 -0.46
N HIS A 104 10.95 -16.17 -0.03
CA HIS A 104 10.71 -17.12 1.05
C HIS A 104 10.94 -18.56 0.56
N PRO A 105 11.84 -19.35 1.20
CA PRO A 105 12.30 -20.63 0.65
C PRO A 105 11.21 -21.71 0.57
N THR A 106 10.14 -21.57 1.35
CA THR A 106 9.06 -22.57 1.42
C THR A 106 7.75 -22.12 0.78
N ILE A 107 7.61 -20.85 0.37
CA ILE A 107 6.38 -20.38 -0.27
C ILE A 107 6.56 -20.54 -1.77
N ASP A 108 5.80 -21.45 -2.37
CA ASP A 108 5.61 -21.41 -3.81
C ASP A 108 4.63 -20.28 -4.18
N CYS A 109 5.20 -19.11 -4.50
CA CYS A 109 4.44 -17.92 -4.92
C CYS A 109 3.88 -18.04 -6.35
N PHE A 110 4.21 -19.11 -7.10
CA PHE A 110 3.59 -19.34 -8.42
C PHE A 110 2.14 -19.80 -8.27
N CYS A 111 1.86 -20.65 -7.27
CA CYS A 111 0.53 -21.22 -7.04
C CYS A 111 -0.17 -20.72 -5.76
N SER A 112 0.49 -19.90 -4.94
CA SER A 112 -0.05 -19.42 -3.66
C SER A 112 0.02 -17.91 -3.56
N GLY A 113 -1.01 -17.29 -2.98
CA GLY A 113 -1.10 -15.84 -2.87
C GLY A 113 -2.07 -15.40 -1.78
N SER A 114 -2.23 -14.09 -1.65
CA SER A 114 -3.23 -13.47 -0.79
C SER A 114 -3.74 -12.18 -1.44
N THR A 115 -5.01 -11.89 -1.27
CA THR A 115 -5.52 -10.52 -1.43
C THR A 115 -5.07 -9.66 -0.25
N ALA A 116 -5.24 -8.34 -0.37
CA ALA A 116 -5.16 -7.42 0.75
C ALA A 116 -6.07 -6.21 0.52
N VAL A 117 -7.04 -6.02 1.41
CA VAL A 117 -7.72 -4.71 1.57
C VAL A 117 -7.37 -4.17 2.95
N THR A 118 -6.71 -3.02 2.98
CA THR A 118 -6.15 -2.40 4.19
C THR A 118 -6.60 -0.96 4.31
N LEU A 119 -6.80 -0.49 5.53
CA LEU A 119 -7.20 0.88 5.82
C LEU A 119 -6.27 1.49 6.86
N VAL A 120 -5.99 2.78 6.67
CA VAL A 120 -5.43 3.65 7.69
C VAL A 120 -6.44 4.76 7.96
N LYS A 121 -6.86 4.87 9.22
CA LYS A 121 -7.68 5.99 9.70
C LYS A 121 -6.82 6.93 10.54
N GLN A 122 -6.75 8.21 10.16
CA GLN A 122 -6.06 9.26 10.91
C GLN A 122 -6.98 10.45 11.07
N GLY A 123 -7.47 10.71 12.30
CA GLY A 123 -8.49 11.75 12.51
C GLY A 123 -9.76 11.44 11.69
N TRP A 124 -10.12 12.35 10.78
CA TRP A 124 -11.25 12.20 9.86
C TRP A 124 -10.87 11.55 8.53
N ASP A 125 -9.57 11.42 8.25
CA ASP A 125 -9.07 10.88 6.99
C ASP A 125 -9.03 9.36 7.03
N LEU A 126 -9.45 8.75 5.92
CA LEU A 126 -9.43 7.31 5.69
C LEU A 126 -8.74 7.04 4.36
N VAL A 127 -7.62 6.30 4.38
CA VAL A 127 -6.90 5.89 3.18
C VAL A 127 -6.94 4.38 3.06
N VAL A 128 -7.38 3.88 1.92
CA VAL A 128 -7.56 2.46 1.64
C VAL A 128 -6.56 1.99 0.59
N GLY A 129 -5.80 0.95 0.91
CA GLY A 129 -4.99 0.19 -0.04
C GLY A 129 -5.72 -1.09 -0.42
N ASN A 130 -5.92 -1.34 -1.72
CA ASN A 130 -6.62 -2.51 -2.24
C ASN A 130 -5.75 -3.27 -3.26
N LEU A 131 -5.61 -4.58 -3.06
CA LEU A 131 -4.98 -5.49 -4.00
C LEU A 131 -5.74 -6.83 -4.02
N GLY A 132 -6.46 -7.08 -5.10
CA GLY A 132 -7.31 -8.27 -5.27
C GLY A 132 -8.79 -7.92 -5.20
N ASP A 133 -9.62 -8.92 -4.89
CA ASP A 133 -11.07 -8.86 -4.95
C ASP A 133 -11.76 -8.89 -3.58
N SER A 134 -11.01 -8.71 -2.50
CA SER A 134 -11.57 -8.32 -1.20
C SER A 134 -12.08 -6.88 -1.24
N ARG A 135 -13.07 -6.55 -0.40
CA ARG A 135 -13.80 -5.28 -0.50
C ARG A 135 -13.92 -4.53 0.82
N ALA A 136 -13.74 -3.21 0.75
CA ALA A 136 -14.14 -2.28 1.80
C ALA A 136 -15.43 -1.54 1.41
N VAL A 137 -16.39 -1.51 2.34
CA VAL A 137 -17.66 -0.81 2.19
C VAL A 137 -17.91 -0.01 3.46
N MET A 138 -18.21 1.28 3.32
CA MET A 138 -18.55 2.17 4.42
C MET A 138 -20.08 2.22 4.57
N ALA A 139 -20.57 1.92 5.76
CA ALA A 139 -21.95 2.20 6.11
C ALA A 139 -22.08 3.68 6.46
N THR A 140 -22.94 4.41 5.75
CA THR A 140 -23.31 5.80 6.05
C THR A 140 -24.79 5.87 6.37
N ARG A 141 -25.27 7.06 6.74
CA ARG A 141 -26.68 7.32 6.96
C ARG A 141 -27.16 8.41 6.01
N ASP A 142 -28.31 8.20 5.40
CA ASP A 142 -28.97 9.21 4.57
C ASP A 142 -29.71 10.26 5.44
N ALA A 143 -30.34 11.24 4.80
CA ALA A 143 -31.12 12.27 5.47
C ALA A 143 -32.33 11.73 6.26
N ALA A 144 -32.82 10.54 5.92
CA ALA A 144 -33.89 9.85 6.61
C ALA A 144 -33.37 8.89 7.70
N ASN A 145 -32.07 8.94 8.02
CA ASN A 145 -31.40 8.11 9.01
C ASN A 145 -31.37 6.61 8.66
N ASN A 146 -31.60 6.23 7.40
CA ASN A 146 -31.44 4.86 6.93
C ASN A 146 -29.97 4.52 6.70
N LEU A 147 -29.59 3.26 6.95
CA LEU A 147 -28.24 2.79 6.62
C LEU A 147 -28.11 2.64 5.11
N THR A 148 -27.07 3.24 4.55
CA THR A 148 -26.69 3.12 3.14
C THR A 148 -25.25 2.65 3.02
N ALA A 149 -24.94 1.94 1.94
CA ALA A 149 -23.63 1.37 1.69
C ALA A 149 -22.87 2.19 0.64
N VAL A 150 -21.67 2.64 0.97
CA VAL A 150 -20.76 3.32 0.06
C VAL A 150 -19.56 2.41 -0.19
N GLN A 151 -19.40 1.95 -1.43
CA GLN A 151 -18.27 1.11 -1.80
C GLN A 151 -16.98 1.94 -1.86
N LEU A 152 -15.96 1.55 -1.10
CA LEU A 152 -14.68 2.27 -1.03
C LEU A 152 -13.62 1.70 -1.98
N THR A 153 -13.75 0.44 -2.38
CA THR A 153 -12.80 -0.23 -3.28
C THR A 153 -13.51 -0.90 -4.44
N VAL A 154 -12.84 -0.98 -5.58
CA VAL A 154 -13.28 -1.78 -6.73
C VAL A 154 -12.50 -3.07 -6.74
N ASP A 155 -13.19 -4.21 -6.86
CA ASP A 155 -12.54 -5.52 -6.93
C ASP A 155 -11.62 -5.58 -8.16
N LEU A 156 -10.40 -6.09 -7.98
CA LEU A 156 -9.50 -6.35 -9.10
C LEU A 156 -9.81 -7.73 -9.69
N LYS A 157 -10.73 -7.76 -10.66
CA LYS A 157 -11.13 -8.98 -11.39
C LYS A 157 -10.77 -8.87 -12.87
N PRO A 158 -10.38 -9.97 -13.55
CA PRO A 158 -9.97 -9.93 -14.97
C PRO A 158 -11.01 -9.40 -15.95
N ASN A 159 -12.30 -9.47 -15.58
CA ASN A 159 -13.41 -9.03 -16.41
C ASN A 159 -13.84 -7.58 -16.14
N LEU A 160 -13.11 -6.84 -15.30
CA LEU A 160 -13.35 -5.42 -15.02
C LEU A 160 -12.24 -4.57 -15.69
N PRO A 161 -12.56 -3.37 -16.18
CA PRO A 161 -11.56 -2.48 -16.75
C PRO A 161 -10.53 -2.06 -15.69
N SER A 162 -9.28 -1.91 -16.14
CA SER A 162 -8.15 -1.42 -15.34
C SER A 162 -8.10 0.10 -15.27
#